data_AF-Q26FB4-F1
#
_entry.id   AF-Q26FB4-F1
#
_cell.length_a   1.000
_cell.length_b   1.000
_cell.length_c   1.000
_cell.angle_alpha   90.00
_cell.angle_beta   90.00
_cell.angle_gamma   90.00
#
_symmetry.space_group_name_H-M   'P 1'
#
loop_
_entity.id
_entity.type
_entity.pdbx_description
1 polymer ?
#
loop_
_entity_poly.entity_id
_entity_poly.type
_entity_poly.pdbx_seq_one_letter_code
_entity_poly.pdbx_strand_id
1 'polypeptide(L)'
;MSENKGIRINKYLSEQGFCSRRAADRLIEQQRVTINGTVPEMGTKVQPNDNVAVDGEPISKKKEKPVYIAFHKPTGIVCTTDTRVEPDNIIEYINYPTRIFPIGRLDKMSEGLIFLTNDGDIVNKILRSRNNHGKEYIVTVDHSIDDRFISRMASGIPILDTVTKKCEVEQIGRKTFRIVLTQGLNRQIRRMCEYLNYRVTKLKRIRIMNVELDIPKGTYRDLTKEELDEIYRLTAESTKTYHEENNITDQVD
;
A
#
# COMPACT_ATOMS: atom_id res chain seq x y z
N MET A 1 -18.42 3.88 30.75
CA MET A 1 -19.04 3.97 29.42
C MET A 1 -18.28 3.04 28.51
N SER A 2 -18.88 1.92 28.11
CA SER A 2 -18.25 0.88 27.30
C SER A 2 -17.93 1.41 25.90
N GLU A 3 -16.66 1.46 25.54
CA GLU A 3 -16.24 1.73 24.17
C GLU A 3 -16.92 0.73 23.23
N ASN A 4 -17.72 1.26 22.30
CA ASN A 4 -18.45 0.46 21.33
C ASN A 4 -17.46 -0.17 20.32
N LYS A 5 -16.97 -1.37 20.70
CA LYS A 5 -15.95 -2.22 20.05
C LYS A 5 -16.38 -2.87 18.73
N GLY A 6 -17.56 -2.54 18.21
CA GLY A 6 -18.05 -3.10 16.95
C GLY A 6 -17.20 -2.69 15.72
N ILE A 7 -17.16 -3.57 14.72
CA ILE A 7 -16.44 -3.38 13.46
C ILE A 7 -17.40 -2.81 12.42
N ARG A 8 -17.04 -1.74 11.70
CA ARG A 8 -17.89 -1.23 10.61
C ARG A 8 -18.24 -2.34 9.61
N ILE A 9 -19.51 -2.45 9.22
CA ILE A 9 -20.02 -3.53 8.34
C ILE A 9 -19.22 -3.69 7.04
N ASN A 10 -18.79 -2.58 6.42
CA ASN A 10 -17.96 -2.63 5.20
C ASN A 10 -16.56 -3.23 5.45
N LYS A 11 -16.00 -3.01 6.64
CA LYS A 11 -14.75 -3.60 7.10
C LYS A 11 -14.97 -5.06 7.44
N TYR A 12 -16.06 -5.40 8.16
CA TYR A 12 -16.42 -6.77 8.48
C TYR A 12 -16.52 -7.64 7.21
N LEU A 13 -17.33 -7.23 6.22
CA LEU A 13 -17.46 -7.95 4.95
C LEU A 13 -16.13 -8.10 4.20
N SER A 14 -15.26 -7.09 4.29
CA SER A 14 -13.92 -7.15 3.68
C SER A 14 -12.97 -8.09 4.40
N GLU A 15 -13.00 -8.15 5.74
CA GLU A 15 -12.18 -9.04 6.55
C GLU A 15 -12.64 -10.51 6.47
N GLN A 16 -13.94 -10.73 6.22
CA GLN A 16 -14.50 -12.05 5.91
C GLN A 16 -14.21 -12.50 4.47
N GLY A 17 -13.44 -11.73 3.70
CA GLY A 17 -13.05 -12.04 2.33
C GLY A 17 -14.17 -11.93 1.30
N PHE A 18 -15.35 -11.40 1.67
CA PHE A 18 -16.52 -11.37 0.79
C PHE A 18 -16.32 -10.42 -0.39
N CYS A 19 -15.89 -9.17 -0.13
CA CYS A 19 -15.62 -8.20 -1.18
C CYS A 19 -14.73 -7.04 -0.70
N SER A 20 -14.38 -6.09 -1.56
CA SER A 20 -13.68 -4.86 -1.13
C SER A 20 -14.60 -3.97 -0.27
N ARG A 21 -14.05 -3.10 0.60
CA ARG A 21 -14.86 -2.16 1.39
C ARG A 21 -15.82 -1.31 0.56
N ARG A 22 -15.39 -0.81 -0.60
CA ARG A 22 -16.25 -0.03 -1.52
C ARG A 22 -17.33 -0.88 -2.18
N ALA A 23 -17.06 -2.16 -2.42
CA ALA A 23 -18.08 -3.08 -2.92
C ALA A 23 -19.09 -3.40 -1.82
N ALA A 24 -18.64 -3.53 -0.57
CA ALA A 24 -19.52 -3.69 0.58
C ALA A 24 -20.44 -2.47 0.76
N ASP A 25 -19.91 -1.25 0.63
CA ASP A 25 -20.74 -0.02 0.67
C ASP A 25 -21.85 -0.06 -0.39
N ARG A 26 -21.53 -0.46 -1.63
CA ARG A 26 -22.54 -0.62 -2.71
C ARG A 26 -23.59 -1.69 -2.38
N LEU A 27 -23.22 -2.80 -1.76
CA LEU A 27 -24.17 -3.84 -1.38
C LEU A 27 -25.12 -3.36 -0.28
N ILE A 28 -24.61 -2.55 0.66
CA ILE A 28 -25.41 -1.93 1.72
C ILE A 28 -26.38 -0.91 1.10
N GLU A 29 -25.91 -0.05 0.19
CA GLU A 29 -26.77 0.89 -0.56
C GLU A 29 -27.86 0.17 -1.35
N GLN A 30 -27.56 -1.02 -1.90
CA GLN A 30 -28.52 -1.87 -2.61
C GLN A 30 -29.45 -2.65 -1.69
N GLN A 31 -29.37 -2.48 -0.37
CA GLN A 31 -30.17 -3.19 0.63
C GLN A 31 -30.00 -4.72 0.59
N ARG A 32 -28.85 -5.20 0.10
CA ARG A 32 -28.54 -6.63 -0.05
C ARG A 32 -27.87 -7.23 1.19
N VAL A 33 -27.47 -6.40 2.14
CA VAL A 33 -26.82 -6.80 3.38
C VAL A 33 -27.82 -6.72 4.52
N THR A 34 -27.85 -7.73 5.40
CA THR A 34 -28.62 -7.69 6.64
C THR A 34 -27.74 -7.98 7.85
N ILE A 35 -28.08 -7.36 8.99
CA ILE A 35 -27.55 -7.66 10.31
C ILE A 35 -28.73 -8.10 11.17
N ASN A 36 -28.70 -9.32 11.68
CA ASN A 36 -29.80 -9.94 12.42
C ASN A 36 -31.14 -9.85 11.67
N GLY A 37 -31.10 -10.01 10.34
CA GLY A 37 -32.29 -9.96 9.47
C GLY A 37 -32.78 -8.55 9.10
N THR A 38 -32.14 -7.49 9.58
CA THR A 38 -32.51 -6.09 9.25
C THR A 38 -31.45 -5.43 8.37
N VAL A 39 -31.87 -4.64 7.39
CA VAL A 39 -30.94 -3.88 6.53
C VAL A 39 -30.28 -2.76 7.36
N PRO A 40 -28.94 -2.72 7.46
CA PRO A 40 -28.25 -1.71 8.26
C PRO A 40 -28.10 -0.39 7.51
N GLU A 41 -27.99 0.71 8.25
CA GLU A 41 -27.56 1.99 7.68
C GLU A 41 -26.05 1.98 7.34
N MET A 42 -25.63 2.87 6.45
CA MET A 42 -24.21 3.05 6.13
C MET A 42 -23.41 3.41 7.38
N GLY A 43 -22.29 2.70 7.58
CA GLY A 43 -21.40 2.93 8.71
C GLY A 43 -21.80 2.21 10.01
N THR A 44 -22.89 1.44 10.02
CA THR A 44 -23.28 0.55 11.13
C THR A 44 -22.11 -0.36 11.54
N LYS A 45 -21.99 -0.59 12.85
CA LYS A 45 -20.97 -1.46 13.43
C LYS A 45 -21.58 -2.82 13.79
N VAL A 46 -20.95 -3.88 13.29
CA VAL A 46 -21.22 -5.29 13.60
C VAL A 46 -20.61 -5.62 14.96
N GLN A 47 -21.43 -6.17 15.85
CA GLN A 47 -21.03 -6.69 17.15
C GLN A 47 -20.62 -8.17 17.05
N PRO A 48 -19.85 -8.72 18.01
CA PRO A 48 -19.38 -10.11 17.95
C PRO A 48 -20.47 -11.18 17.78
N ASN A 49 -21.70 -10.90 18.24
CA ASN A 49 -22.82 -11.85 18.20
C ASN A 49 -23.82 -11.55 17.08
N ASP A 50 -23.55 -10.57 16.22
CA ASP A 50 -24.44 -10.21 15.12
C ASP A 50 -24.32 -11.21 13.97
N ASN A 51 -25.48 -11.64 13.45
CA ASN A 51 -25.57 -12.47 12.26
C ASN A 51 -25.62 -11.58 11.02
N VAL A 52 -24.51 -11.51 10.29
CA VAL A 52 -24.43 -10.77 9.03
C VAL A 52 -24.75 -11.71 7.88
N ALA A 53 -25.65 -11.31 6.98
CA ALA A 53 -25.92 -12.03 5.74
C ALA A 53 -25.86 -11.10 4.52
N VAL A 54 -25.54 -11.66 3.36
CA VAL A 54 -25.64 -10.97 2.07
C VAL A 54 -26.51 -11.82 1.16
N ASP A 55 -27.57 -11.22 0.60
CA ASP A 55 -28.59 -11.91 -0.20
C ASP A 55 -29.23 -13.11 0.51
N GLY A 56 -29.38 -13.01 1.84
CA GLY A 56 -29.94 -14.09 2.68
C GLY A 56 -28.93 -15.14 3.12
N GLU A 57 -27.73 -15.17 2.55
CA GLU A 57 -26.69 -16.13 2.89
C GLU A 57 -25.81 -15.61 4.05
N PRO A 58 -25.70 -16.33 5.19
CA PRO A 58 -24.87 -15.93 6.31
C PRO A 58 -23.39 -15.83 5.93
N ILE A 59 -22.77 -14.69 6.26
CA ILE A 59 -21.33 -14.49 6.15
C ILE A 59 -20.67 -15.16 7.36
N SER A 60 -20.48 -16.46 7.24
CA SER A 60 -19.84 -17.33 8.23
C SER A 60 -18.64 -18.04 7.58
N LYS A 61 -17.68 -17.28 7.05
CA LYS A 61 -16.39 -17.90 6.67
C LYS A 61 -15.47 -17.89 7.88
N LYS A 62 -14.80 -19.02 8.12
CA LYS A 62 -13.69 -19.11 9.07
C LYS A 62 -12.68 -18.01 8.72
N LYS A 63 -12.14 -17.32 9.74
CA LYS A 63 -11.01 -16.41 9.54
C LYS A 63 -9.95 -17.12 8.69
N GLU A 64 -9.74 -16.61 7.49
CA GLU A 64 -8.64 -17.08 6.66
C GLU A 64 -7.32 -16.82 7.38
N LYS A 65 -6.35 -17.71 7.18
CA LYS A 65 -5.00 -17.46 7.72
C LYS A 65 -4.47 -16.15 7.12
N PRO A 66 -3.79 -15.30 7.91
CA PRO A 66 -3.11 -14.13 7.38
C PRO A 66 -2.10 -14.55 6.30
N VAL A 67 -2.15 -13.88 5.16
CA VAL A 67 -1.24 -14.07 4.04
C VAL A 67 -0.36 -12.83 3.94
N TYR A 68 0.95 -13.01 3.81
CA TYR A 68 1.88 -11.92 3.56
C TYR A 68 2.93 -12.39 2.57
N ILE A 69 2.85 -11.90 1.33
CA ILE A 69 3.77 -12.31 0.26
C ILE A 69 4.62 -11.13 -0.22
N ALA A 70 5.88 -11.42 -0.49
CA ALA A 70 6.77 -10.57 -1.30
C ALA A 70 6.67 -11.01 -2.76
N PHE A 71 6.40 -10.05 -3.65
CA PHE A 71 6.27 -10.29 -5.08
C PHE A 71 7.22 -9.42 -5.89
N HIS A 72 7.93 -10.02 -6.85
CA HIS A 72 8.73 -9.29 -7.82
C HIS A 72 7.87 -8.92 -9.03
N LYS A 73 7.14 -7.82 -8.91
CA LYS A 73 6.26 -7.34 -9.96
C LYS A 73 7.05 -7.05 -11.25
N PRO A 74 6.70 -7.66 -12.39
CA PRO A 74 7.27 -7.28 -13.68
C PRO A 74 6.67 -5.95 -14.19
N THR A 75 7.36 -5.33 -15.15
CA THR A 75 6.78 -4.25 -15.95
C THR A 75 5.57 -4.76 -16.74
N GLY A 76 4.60 -3.90 -17.01
CA GLY A 76 3.39 -4.22 -17.77
C GLY A 76 2.19 -4.57 -16.90
N ILE A 77 2.40 -5.06 -15.67
CA ILE A 77 1.30 -5.39 -14.75
C ILE A 77 0.82 -4.15 -13.99
N VAL A 78 -0.50 -3.97 -13.84
CA VAL A 78 -1.07 -2.83 -13.09
C VAL A 78 -1.43 -3.25 -11.66
N CYS A 79 -1.03 -2.43 -10.68
CA CYS A 79 -1.41 -2.61 -9.28
C CYS A 79 -2.84 -2.11 -9.02
N THR A 80 -3.83 -2.90 -9.39
CA THR A 80 -5.25 -2.71 -9.06
C THR A 80 -5.89 -4.05 -8.71
N THR A 81 -6.99 -4.02 -7.97
CA THR A 81 -7.85 -5.19 -7.72
C THR A 81 -9.14 -5.14 -8.53
N ASP A 82 -9.31 -4.13 -9.40
CA ASP A 82 -10.52 -3.95 -10.21
C ASP A 82 -10.32 -4.57 -11.60
N THR A 83 -10.84 -5.79 -11.76
CA THR A 83 -10.78 -6.57 -13.01
C THR A 83 -11.59 -5.96 -14.14
N ARG A 84 -12.54 -5.07 -13.85
CA ARG A 84 -13.33 -4.36 -14.87
C ARG A 84 -12.51 -3.29 -15.59
N VAL A 85 -11.49 -2.76 -14.91
CA VAL A 85 -10.62 -1.70 -15.44
C VAL A 85 -9.36 -2.28 -16.07
N GLU A 86 -8.78 -3.30 -15.44
CA GLU A 86 -7.62 -4.01 -15.96
C GLU A 86 -7.82 -5.51 -15.70
N PRO A 87 -8.17 -6.31 -16.73
CA PRO A 87 -8.26 -7.76 -16.63
C PRO A 87 -6.93 -8.38 -16.21
N ASP A 88 -5.81 -7.92 -16.78
CA ASP A 88 -4.47 -8.47 -16.51
C ASP A 88 -3.77 -7.75 -15.34
N ASN A 89 -4.50 -7.55 -14.25
CA ASN A 89 -3.99 -6.85 -13.08
C ASN A 89 -3.13 -7.75 -12.18
N ILE A 90 -2.53 -7.17 -11.15
CA ILE A 90 -1.63 -7.88 -10.22
C ILE A 90 -2.27 -9.08 -9.51
N ILE A 91 -3.58 -9.05 -9.26
CA ILE A 91 -4.29 -10.17 -8.61
C ILE A 91 -4.44 -11.33 -9.57
N GLU A 92 -4.88 -11.07 -10.80
CA GLU A 92 -5.00 -12.10 -11.84
C GLU A 92 -3.63 -12.67 -12.23
N TYR A 93 -2.59 -11.81 -12.29
CA TYR A 93 -1.23 -12.27 -12.57
C TYR A 93 -0.70 -13.26 -11.52
N ILE A 94 -0.98 -13.01 -10.23
CA ILE A 94 -0.52 -13.88 -9.14
C ILE A 94 -1.41 -15.12 -9.02
N ASN A 95 -2.70 -14.99 -9.33
CA ASN A 95 -3.71 -16.05 -9.25
C ASN A 95 -3.65 -16.82 -7.90
N TYR A 96 -3.65 -16.07 -6.80
CA TYR A 96 -3.53 -16.65 -5.46
C TYR A 96 -4.83 -17.36 -5.05
N PRO A 97 -4.77 -18.51 -4.30
CA PRO A 97 -5.97 -19.28 -3.97
C PRO A 97 -7.01 -18.55 -3.10
N THR A 98 -6.59 -17.54 -2.35
CA THR A 98 -7.45 -16.72 -1.51
C THR A 98 -7.36 -15.25 -1.88
N ARG A 99 -8.32 -14.45 -1.41
CA ARG A 99 -8.40 -13.04 -1.75
C ARG A 99 -7.26 -12.25 -1.09
N ILE A 100 -6.32 -11.77 -1.90
CA ILE A 100 -5.25 -10.85 -1.49
C ILE A 100 -5.36 -9.48 -2.18
N PHE A 101 -4.63 -8.49 -1.67
CA PHE A 101 -4.53 -7.15 -2.23
C PHE A 101 -3.13 -6.56 -1.99
N PRO A 102 -2.64 -5.68 -2.89
CA PRO A 102 -1.30 -5.11 -2.76
C PRO A 102 -1.20 -4.08 -1.63
N ILE A 103 -0.07 -4.09 -0.93
CA ILE A 103 0.29 -3.08 0.05
C ILE A 103 0.96 -1.91 -0.70
N GLY A 104 0.12 -0.94 -1.08
CA GLY A 104 0.54 0.19 -1.89
C GLY A 104 0.54 -0.14 -3.38
N ARG A 105 1.32 0.60 -4.16
CA ARG A 105 1.32 0.50 -5.63
C ARG A 105 2.71 0.65 -6.21
N LEU A 106 2.90 0.05 -7.38
CA LEU A 106 3.95 0.36 -8.33
C LEU A 106 3.29 0.72 -9.67
N ASP A 107 3.86 1.68 -10.39
CA ASP A 107 3.36 2.04 -11.72
C ASP A 107 3.45 0.86 -12.70
N LYS A 108 2.63 0.86 -13.76
CA LYS A 108 2.64 -0.18 -14.81
C LYS A 108 4.05 -0.42 -15.37
N MET A 109 4.78 0.65 -15.64
CA MET A 109 6.16 0.61 -16.18
C MET A 109 7.25 0.51 -15.11
N SER A 110 6.90 0.31 -13.85
CA SER A 110 7.85 0.08 -12.76
C SER A 110 7.84 -1.39 -12.36
N GLU A 111 9.00 -1.90 -11.97
CA GLU A 111 9.18 -3.29 -11.54
C GLU A 111 9.72 -3.37 -10.11
N GLY A 112 9.79 -4.59 -9.57
CA GLY A 112 10.45 -4.89 -8.31
C GLY A 112 9.50 -5.25 -7.18
N LEU A 113 10.01 -5.15 -5.96
CA LEU A 113 9.37 -5.66 -4.75
C LEU A 113 8.04 -4.97 -4.47
N ILE A 114 6.98 -5.72 -4.22
CA ILE A 114 5.72 -5.25 -3.66
C ILE A 114 5.16 -6.32 -2.74
N PHE A 115 4.51 -5.92 -1.65
CA PHE A 115 3.83 -6.87 -0.77
C PHE A 115 2.38 -7.04 -1.18
N LEU A 116 1.83 -8.23 -0.93
CA LEU A 116 0.38 -8.47 -0.96
C LEU A 116 -0.06 -9.20 0.31
N THR A 117 -1.31 -8.97 0.71
CA THR A 117 -1.88 -9.56 1.92
C THR A 117 -3.40 -9.69 1.83
N ASN A 118 -4.00 -10.54 2.66
CA ASN A 118 -5.43 -10.53 2.94
C ASN A 118 -5.77 -9.77 4.25
N ASP A 119 -4.76 -9.30 5.00
CA ASP A 119 -4.92 -8.56 6.25
C ASP A 119 -4.93 -7.04 6.00
N GLY A 120 -6.12 -6.44 6.12
CA GLY A 120 -6.30 -5.00 5.93
C GLY A 120 -5.71 -4.14 7.04
N ASP A 121 -5.48 -4.70 8.24
CA ASP A 121 -5.02 -3.93 9.39
C ASP A 121 -3.54 -3.56 9.26
N ILE A 122 -2.70 -4.41 8.65
CA ILE A 122 -1.27 -4.11 8.45
C ILE A 122 -1.04 -3.06 7.35
N VAL A 123 -1.94 -2.95 6.36
CA VAL A 123 -1.72 -2.13 5.16
C VAL A 123 -1.48 -0.67 5.51
N ASN A 124 -2.35 -0.08 6.32
CA ASN A 124 -2.21 1.32 6.70
C ASN A 124 -0.96 1.55 7.55
N LYS A 125 -0.57 0.57 8.36
CA LYS A 125 0.65 0.69 9.17
C LYS A 125 1.91 0.71 8.30
N ILE A 126 1.98 -0.13 7.26
CA ILE A 126 3.12 -0.15 6.33
C ILE A 126 3.14 1.07 5.39
N LEU A 127 1.96 1.61 5.02
CA LEU A 127 1.86 2.71 4.06
C LEU A 127 1.95 4.12 4.66
N ARG A 128 1.70 4.28 5.97
CA ARG A 128 1.72 5.61 6.61
C ARG A 128 3.11 6.23 6.54
N SER A 129 3.21 7.36 5.83
CA SER A 129 4.44 8.14 5.67
C SER A 129 4.99 8.72 6.99
N ARG A 130 4.15 8.87 8.02
CA ARG A 130 4.56 9.27 9.39
C ARG A 130 5.50 8.25 10.02
N ASN A 131 5.43 6.99 9.60
CA ASN A 131 6.28 5.92 10.14
C ASN A 131 7.66 5.87 9.43
N ASN A 132 7.93 6.78 8.48
CA ASN A 132 9.20 6.91 7.76
C ASN A 132 9.78 5.59 7.20
N HIS A 133 8.91 4.69 6.77
CA HIS A 133 9.32 3.39 6.24
C HIS A 133 10.00 3.51 4.88
N GLY A 134 11.32 3.32 4.88
CA GLY A 134 12.16 3.43 3.70
C GLY A 134 11.78 2.44 2.60
N LYS A 135 11.76 2.93 1.37
CA LYS A 135 11.63 2.14 0.14
C LYS A 135 12.81 2.50 -0.75
N GLU A 136 13.57 1.49 -1.15
CA GLU A 136 14.78 1.68 -1.93
C GLU A 136 14.56 1.31 -3.39
N TYR A 137 15.07 2.14 -4.28
CA TYR A 137 14.92 1.98 -5.72
C TYR A 137 16.26 2.10 -6.42
N ILE A 138 16.39 1.33 -7.50
CA ILE A 138 17.41 1.51 -8.53
C ILE A 138 16.75 2.15 -9.74
N VAL A 139 17.28 3.29 -10.16
CA VAL A 139 16.72 4.13 -11.21
C VAL A 139 17.75 4.28 -12.32
N THR A 140 17.33 4.07 -13.56
CA THR A 140 18.12 4.41 -14.75
C THR A 140 17.44 5.53 -15.52
N VAL A 141 18.23 6.48 -15.99
CA VAL A 141 17.76 7.64 -16.77
C VAL A 141 18.34 7.62 -18.20
N ASP A 142 17.85 8.53 -19.04
CA ASP A 142 18.17 8.63 -20.46
C ASP A 142 19.59 9.14 -20.76
N HIS A 143 20.18 9.96 -19.89
CA HIS A 143 21.55 10.46 -20.04
C HIS A 143 22.38 10.40 -18.75
N SER A 144 23.66 10.80 -18.85
CA SER A 144 24.59 10.69 -17.72
C SER A 144 24.19 11.62 -16.59
N ILE A 145 24.41 11.18 -15.35
CA ILE A 145 24.19 11.95 -14.13
C ILE A 145 25.54 12.40 -13.54
N ASP A 146 25.53 13.54 -12.87
CA ASP A 146 26.67 14.16 -12.19
C ASP A 146 26.35 14.45 -10.71
N ASP A 147 27.35 14.90 -9.95
CA ASP A 147 27.19 15.22 -8.53
C ASP A 147 26.12 16.31 -8.29
N ARG A 148 25.95 17.21 -9.26
CA ARG A 148 24.92 18.25 -9.21
C ARG A 148 23.52 17.65 -9.27
N PHE A 149 23.29 16.66 -10.14
CA PHE A 149 22.04 15.91 -10.20
C PHE A 149 21.75 15.21 -8.86
N ILE A 150 22.74 14.51 -8.30
CA ILE A 150 22.60 13.77 -7.04
C ILE A 150 22.24 14.72 -5.89
N SER A 151 22.99 15.82 -5.75
CA SER A 151 22.74 16.83 -4.71
C SER A 151 21.35 17.46 -4.83
N ARG A 152 20.92 17.83 -6.06
CA ARG A 152 19.58 18.39 -6.29
C ARG A 152 18.47 17.36 -6.03
N MET A 153 18.66 16.11 -6.45
CA MET A 153 17.71 15.03 -6.23
C MET A 153 17.49 14.76 -4.73
N ALA A 154 18.56 14.79 -3.94
CA ALA A 154 18.53 14.56 -2.50
C ALA A 154 17.91 15.73 -1.69
N SER A 155 17.97 16.96 -2.22
CA SER A 155 17.64 18.19 -1.48
C SER A 155 16.14 18.48 -1.30
N GLY A 156 15.27 17.69 -1.94
CA GLY A 156 13.85 17.97 -2.03
C GLY A 156 13.51 18.76 -3.30
N ILE A 157 12.45 18.35 -4.00
CA ILE A 157 12.08 18.88 -5.31
C ILE A 157 10.61 19.33 -5.27
N PRO A 158 10.28 20.53 -5.79
CA PRO A 158 8.90 20.97 -5.89
C PRO A 158 8.17 20.22 -7.02
N ILE A 159 7.22 19.37 -6.64
CA ILE A 159 6.32 18.62 -7.53
C ILE A 159 4.95 18.50 -6.88
N LEU A 160 3.88 18.42 -7.69
CA LEU A 160 2.51 18.20 -7.19
C LEU A 160 2.10 19.21 -6.10
N ASP A 161 2.43 20.49 -6.31
CA ASP A 161 2.13 21.60 -5.38
C ASP A 161 2.68 21.38 -3.96
N THR A 162 3.74 20.58 -3.83
CA THR A 162 4.45 20.34 -2.58
C THR A 162 5.95 20.17 -2.86
N VAL A 163 6.76 20.11 -1.80
CA VAL A 163 8.20 19.82 -1.91
C VAL A 163 8.44 18.42 -1.35
N THR A 164 9.14 17.57 -2.11
CA THR A 164 9.50 16.25 -1.61
C THR A 164 10.37 16.36 -0.36
N LYS A 165 10.25 15.40 0.56
CA LYS A 165 11.20 15.27 1.66
C LYS A 165 12.61 15.07 1.09
N LYS A 166 13.62 15.55 1.82
CA LYS A 166 15.02 15.19 1.58
C LYS A 166 15.17 13.67 1.64
N CYS A 167 16.06 13.13 0.82
CA CYS A 167 16.23 11.68 0.68
C CYS A 167 17.68 11.32 0.38
N GLU A 168 18.02 10.06 0.61
CA GLU A 168 19.33 9.51 0.25
C GLU A 168 19.34 9.19 -1.24
N VAL A 169 20.38 9.67 -1.93
CA VAL A 169 20.61 9.44 -3.36
C VAL A 169 22.09 9.15 -3.57
N GLU A 170 22.39 8.09 -4.29
CA GLU A 170 23.76 7.66 -4.54
C GLU A 170 23.92 7.30 -6.03
N GLN A 171 24.94 7.83 -6.68
CA GLN A 171 25.30 7.42 -8.03
C GLN A 171 25.97 6.04 -7.99
N ILE A 172 25.40 5.08 -8.71
CA ILE A 172 25.94 3.70 -8.80
C ILE A 172 26.37 3.33 -10.22
N GLY A 173 26.28 4.28 -11.15
CA GLY A 173 26.72 4.12 -12.54
C GLY A 173 26.53 5.41 -13.33
N ARG A 174 27.01 5.43 -14.58
CA ARG A 174 26.97 6.64 -15.42
C ARG A 174 25.57 7.23 -15.60
N LYS A 175 24.53 6.39 -15.71
CA LYS A 175 23.12 6.78 -15.88
C LYS A 175 22.21 6.19 -14.80
N THR A 176 22.77 5.71 -13.70
CA THR A 176 22.06 4.90 -12.72
C THR A 176 22.33 5.39 -11.31
N PHE A 177 21.28 5.56 -10.53
CA PHE A 177 21.36 5.95 -9.13
C PHE A 177 20.45 5.09 -8.25
N ARG A 178 20.84 4.96 -6.99
CA ARG A 178 20.04 4.44 -5.89
C ARG A 178 19.33 5.60 -5.20
N ILE A 179 18.08 5.41 -4.80
CA ILE A 179 17.31 6.40 -4.02
C ILE A 179 16.46 5.72 -2.95
N VAL A 180 16.45 6.28 -1.74
CA VAL A 180 15.63 5.79 -0.61
C VAL A 180 14.56 6.81 -0.27
N LEU A 181 13.28 6.44 -0.41
CA LEU A 181 12.14 7.31 -0.11
C LEU A 181 11.35 6.82 1.11
N THR A 182 10.97 7.76 1.97
CA THR A 182 10.07 7.54 3.12
C THR A 182 8.65 8.07 2.88
N GLN A 183 8.44 8.75 1.75
CA GLN A 183 7.14 9.20 1.25
C GLN A 183 6.83 8.55 -0.11
N GLY A 184 5.55 8.53 -0.47
CA GLY A 184 5.06 7.87 -1.68
C GLY A 184 4.08 8.73 -2.46
N LEU A 185 4.54 9.85 -3.04
CA LEU A 185 3.71 10.68 -3.92
C LEU A 185 3.47 9.98 -5.27
N ASN A 186 2.41 10.40 -5.98
CA ASN A 186 2.09 9.82 -7.28
C ASN A 186 3.24 10.00 -8.28
N ARG A 187 3.80 8.88 -8.77
CA ARG A 187 4.93 8.85 -9.72
C ARG A 187 6.13 9.68 -9.26
N GLN A 188 6.36 9.76 -7.95
CA GLN A 188 7.32 10.67 -7.33
C GLN A 188 8.69 10.72 -8.01
N ILE A 189 9.40 9.58 -8.12
CA ILE A 189 10.75 9.53 -8.69
C ILE A 189 10.77 10.00 -10.15
N ARG A 190 9.73 9.66 -10.94
CA ARG A 190 9.64 10.07 -12.34
C ARG A 190 9.47 11.58 -12.46
N ARG A 191 8.59 12.17 -11.64
CA ARG A 191 8.37 13.62 -11.59
C ARG A 191 9.60 14.37 -11.09
N MET A 192 10.31 13.82 -10.10
CA MET A 192 11.59 14.36 -9.62
C MET A 192 12.64 14.37 -10.73
N CYS A 193 12.77 13.29 -11.51
CA CYS A 193 13.66 13.25 -12.66
C CYS A 193 13.23 14.26 -13.74
N GLU A 194 11.94 14.31 -14.08
CA GLU A 194 11.39 15.22 -15.09
C GLU A 194 11.67 16.68 -14.71
N TYR A 195 11.53 17.05 -13.44
CA TYR A 195 11.86 18.39 -12.94
C TYR A 195 13.34 18.75 -13.12
N LEU A 196 14.24 17.76 -13.04
CA LEU A 196 15.66 17.94 -13.29
C LEU A 196 16.03 17.83 -14.78
N ASN A 197 15.05 17.71 -15.69
CA ASN A 197 15.19 17.48 -17.12
C ASN A 197 15.71 16.10 -17.52
N TYR A 198 15.44 15.07 -16.72
CA TYR A 198 15.79 13.66 -16.99
C TYR A 198 14.53 12.81 -17.22
N ARG A 199 14.65 11.76 -18.02
CA ARG A 199 13.57 10.76 -18.19
C ARG A 199 13.99 9.42 -17.64
N VAL A 200 13.13 8.84 -16.80
CA VAL A 200 13.36 7.51 -16.22
C VAL A 200 13.11 6.42 -17.26
N THR A 201 14.15 5.67 -17.59
CA THR A 201 14.12 4.52 -18.52
C THR A 201 13.87 3.20 -17.80
N LYS A 202 14.36 3.05 -16.57
CA LYS A 202 14.13 1.88 -15.71
C LYS A 202 13.90 2.30 -14.27
N LEU A 203 12.91 1.71 -13.62
CA LEU A 203 12.60 1.94 -12.20
C LEU A 203 12.30 0.63 -11.51
N LYS A 204 13.20 0.20 -10.62
CA LYS A 204 13.10 -1.06 -9.90
C LYS A 204 13.12 -0.82 -8.40
N ARG A 205 12.06 -1.17 -7.67
CA ARG A 205 12.07 -1.17 -6.20
C ARG A 205 12.79 -2.43 -5.71
N ILE A 206 13.85 -2.27 -4.93
CA ILE A 206 14.68 -3.37 -4.45
C ILE A 206 14.53 -3.66 -2.97
N ARG A 207 13.91 -2.75 -2.20
CA ARG A 207 13.68 -2.96 -0.76
C ARG A 207 12.44 -2.23 -0.27
N ILE A 208 11.73 -2.84 0.67
CA ILE A 208 10.68 -2.20 1.47
C ILE A 208 10.99 -2.52 2.92
N MET A 209 11.28 -1.50 3.72
CA MET A 209 11.65 -1.67 5.14
C MET A 209 12.87 -2.60 5.26
N ASN A 210 12.70 -3.72 5.96
CA ASN A 210 13.69 -4.77 6.20
C ASN A 210 13.70 -5.88 5.14
N VAL A 211 12.76 -5.88 4.18
CA VAL A 211 12.65 -6.92 3.16
C VAL A 211 13.31 -6.47 1.86
N GLU A 212 14.29 -7.24 1.42
CA GLU A 212 14.98 -7.05 0.16
C GLU A 212 14.36 -7.89 -0.95
N LEU A 213 14.60 -7.47 -2.20
CA LEU A 213 14.18 -8.21 -3.37
C LEU A 213 15.17 -9.34 -3.67
N ASP A 214 14.81 -10.54 -3.26
CA ASP A 214 15.62 -11.76 -3.34
C ASP A 214 15.02 -12.85 -4.24
N ILE A 215 13.92 -12.53 -4.93
CA ILE A 215 13.16 -13.48 -5.76
C ILE A 215 13.22 -13.13 -7.25
N PRO A 216 13.15 -14.14 -8.15
CA PRO A 216 13.08 -13.94 -9.60
C PRO A 216 11.89 -13.08 -10.03
N LYS A 217 12.04 -12.38 -11.15
CA LYS A 217 10.97 -11.55 -11.73
C LYS A 217 9.74 -12.39 -12.04
N GLY A 218 8.56 -11.89 -11.69
CA GLY A 218 7.29 -12.57 -11.91
C GLY A 218 6.96 -13.64 -10.87
N THR A 219 7.82 -13.86 -9.89
CA THR A 219 7.58 -14.84 -8.81
C THR A 219 7.28 -14.13 -7.49
N TYR A 220 6.70 -14.88 -6.55
CA TYR A 220 6.47 -14.46 -5.18
C TYR A 220 6.94 -15.52 -4.21
N ARG A 221 7.13 -15.11 -2.94
CA ARG A 221 7.32 -16.00 -1.79
C ARG A 221 6.55 -15.43 -0.59
N ASP A 222 6.31 -16.26 0.40
CA ASP A 222 5.87 -15.77 1.71
C ASP A 222 6.97 -14.91 2.36
N LEU A 223 6.55 -13.91 3.12
CA LEU A 223 7.45 -13.23 4.06
C LEU A 223 7.83 -14.22 5.16
N THR A 224 9.12 -14.24 5.49
CA THR A 224 9.63 -15.04 6.61
C THR A 224 9.09 -14.52 7.93
N LYS A 225 9.15 -15.35 8.97
CA LYS A 225 8.70 -14.96 10.30
C LYS A 225 9.52 -13.77 10.81
N GLU A 226 10.83 -13.81 10.61
CA GLU A 226 11.77 -12.77 11.01
C GLU A 226 11.47 -11.45 10.29
N GLU A 227 11.16 -11.51 9.00
CA GLU A 227 10.75 -10.32 8.24
C GLU A 227 9.45 -9.71 8.77
N LEU A 228 8.45 -10.55 9.09
CA LEU A 228 7.17 -10.12 9.64
C LEU A 228 7.29 -9.56 11.05
N ASP A 229 8.04 -10.22 11.93
CA ASP A 229 8.28 -9.78 13.30
C ASP A 229 8.94 -8.39 13.31
N GLU A 230 9.89 -8.15 12.41
CA GLU A 230 10.52 -6.84 12.24
C GLU A 230 9.55 -5.79 11.67
N ILE A 231 8.71 -6.14 10.69
CA ILE A 231 7.65 -5.24 10.21
C ILE A 231 6.69 -4.88 11.35
N TYR A 232 6.30 -5.84 12.19
CA TYR A 232 5.43 -5.58 13.34
C TYR A 232 6.11 -4.67 14.36
N ARG A 233 7.39 -4.90 14.65
CA ARG A 233 8.18 -4.03 15.54
C ARG A 233 8.24 -2.60 15.01
N LEU A 234 8.57 -2.43 13.73
CA LEU A 234 8.66 -1.12 13.07
C LEU A 234 7.30 -0.40 12.98
N THR A 235 6.19 -1.15 13.06
CA THR A 235 4.83 -0.60 12.94
C THR A 235 4.06 -0.55 14.26
N ALA A 236 4.69 -0.90 15.39
CA ALA A 236 4.04 -1.04 16.69
C ALA A 236 3.40 0.27 17.19
N GLU A 237 4.08 1.39 17.00
CA GLU A 237 3.62 2.72 17.42
C GLU A 237 2.57 3.34 16.47
N SER A 238 2.28 2.69 15.34
CA SER A 238 1.31 3.20 14.38
C SER A 238 -0.12 2.95 14.86
N THR A 239 -0.75 4.01 15.37
CA THR A 239 -2.17 3.98 15.79
C THR A 239 -3.10 3.74 14.60
N LYS A 240 -4.19 2.99 14.84
CA LYS A 240 -5.19 2.65 13.80
C LYS A 240 -5.91 3.91 13.25
N THR A 241 -5.97 4.97 14.04
CA THR A 241 -6.75 6.19 13.76
C THR A 241 -5.83 7.36 13.38
N TYR A 242 -6.15 8.05 12.29
CA TYR A 242 -5.55 9.37 12.03
C TYR A 242 -6.18 10.34 13.04
N HIS A 243 -5.41 10.82 14.01
CA HIS A 243 -5.76 12.02 14.76
C HIS A 243 -5.16 13.19 13.99
N GLU A 244 -6.03 14.04 13.46
CA GLU A 244 -5.66 15.32 12.89
C GLU A 244 -5.26 16.20 14.08
N GLU A 245 -3.99 16.17 14.47
CA GLU A 245 -3.49 17.08 15.50
C GLU A 245 -3.42 18.49 14.89
N ASN A 246 -4.26 19.36 15.45
CA ASN A 246 -4.35 20.78 15.17
C ASN A 246 -2.96 21.45 15.25
N ASN A 247 -2.45 21.93 14.11
CA ASN A 247 -1.47 23.02 14.12
C ASN A 247 -2.22 24.32 14.45
N ILE A 248 -2.44 24.57 15.74
CA ILE A 248 -2.85 25.89 16.25
C ILE A 248 -1.65 26.45 17.02
N THR A 249 -0.97 27.39 16.36
CA THR A 249 -0.21 28.53 16.90
C THR A 249 0.55 28.35 18.22
N ASP A 250 1.88 28.35 18.12
CA ASP A 250 2.77 28.98 19.10
C ASP A 250 3.55 30.11 18.40
N GLN A 251 2.90 31.28 18.31
CA GLN A 251 3.58 32.57 18.40
C GLN A 251 3.14 33.15 19.74
N VAL A 252 3.96 32.97 20.76
CA VAL A 252 4.01 33.84 21.93
C VAL A 252 5.48 34.04 22.25
N ASP A 253 5.85 35.33 22.31
CA ASP A 253 7.14 35.98 22.57
C ASP A 253 8.20 36.01 21.44
#